data_AF-A0A944WV64-F1
#
_entry.id   AF-A0A944WV64-F1
#
_cell.length_a   1.000
_cell.length_b   1.000
_cell.length_c   1.000
_cell.angle_alpha   90.00
_cell.angle_beta   90.00
_cell.angle_gamma   90.00
#
_symmetry.space_group_name_H-M   'P 1'
#
loop_
_entity.id
_entity.type
_entity.pdbx_description
1 polymer ?
#
loop_
_entity_poly.entity_id
_entity_poly.type
_entity_poly.pdbx_seq_one_letter_code
_entity_poly.pdbx_strand_id
1 'polypeptide(L)' 'MDGLQFLEAFRADYPGTAFVMLTAKTDAQAFNTAKRSGATYFFMKPIDASDLKSRLSSLFDLMATM' A
#
# COMPACT_ATOMS: atom_id res chain seq x y z
N MET A 1 -11.14 -13.84 1.06
CA MET A 1 -10.70 -12.48 0.71
C MET A 1 -9.27 -12.33 1.17
N ASP A 2 -8.33 -12.20 0.23
CA ASP A 2 -6.95 -11.83 0.52
C ASP A 2 -6.75 -10.30 0.44
N GLY A 3 -5.50 -9.83 0.58
CA GLY A 3 -5.20 -8.40 0.52
C GLY A 3 -5.47 -7.74 -0.85
N LEU A 4 -5.36 -8.48 -1.96
CA LEU A 4 -5.65 -7.96 -3.30
C LEU A 4 -7.16 -7.85 -3.52
N GLN A 5 -7.91 -8.89 -3.16
CA GLN A 5 -9.37 -8.90 -3.22
C GLN A 5 -9.96 -7.81 -2.31
N PHE A 6 -9.36 -7.60 -1.14
CA PHE A 6 -9.78 -6.51 -0.25
C PHE A 6 -9.47 -5.15 -0.86
N LEU A 7 -8.29 -4.94 -1.47
CA LEU A 7 -7.96 -3.67 -2.12
C LEU A 7 -8.98 -3.32 -3.22
N GLU A 8 -9.35 -4.29 -4.06
CA GLU A 8 -10.34 -4.08 -5.13
C GLU A 8 -11.70 -3.66 -4.57
N ALA A 9 -12.21 -4.38 -3.56
CA ALA A 9 -13.46 -4.01 -2.91
C ALA A 9 -13.37 -2.64 -2.21
N PHE A 10 -12.29 -2.41 -1.46
CA PHE A 10 -12.05 -1.16 -0.73
C PHE A 10 -12.01 0.05 -1.66
N ARG A 11 -11.39 -0.08 -2.85
CA ARG A 11 -11.31 1.04 -3.81
C ARG A 11 -12.67 1.48 -4.35
N ALA A 12 -13.63 0.55 -4.46
CA ALA A 12 -14.97 0.88 -4.93
C ALA A 12 -15.67 1.86 -3.96
N ASP A 13 -15.49 1.66 -2.65
CA ASP A 13 -16.14 2.46 -1.62
C ASP A 13 -15.32 3.69 -1.20
N TYR A 14 -14.00 3.62 -1.30
CA TYR A 14 -13.06 4.64 -0.77
C TYR A 14 -12.00 5.05 -1.79
N PRO A 15 -12.37 5.64 -2.95
CA PRO A 15 -11.43 5.92 -4.03
C PRO A 15 -10.28 6.86 -3.65
N GLY A 16 -10.50 7.81 -2.73
CA GLY A 16 -9.51 8.82 -2.33
C GLY A 16 -8.63 8.46 -1.13
N THR A 17 -8.90 7.34 -0.43
CA THR A 17 -8.12 7.01 0.78
C THR A 17 -6.79 6.38 0.39
N ALA A 18 -5.67 6.73 1.03
CA ALA A 18 -4.40 6.06 0.74
C ALA A 18 -4.45 4.56 1.10
N PHE A 19 -3.86 3.69 0.27
CA PHE A 19 -3.70 2.27 0.57
C PHE A 19 -2.25 1.85 0.51
N VAL A 20 -1.73 1.27 1.60
CA VAL A 20 -0.38 0.74 1.65
C VAL A 20 -0.40 -0.77 1.78
N MET A 21 0.20 -1.46 0.82
CA MET A 21 0.37 -2.91 0.86
C MET A 21 1.59 -3.28 1.68
N LEU A 22 1.45 -4.15 2.68
CA LEU A 22 2.58 -4.71 3.42
C LEU A 22 2.87 -6.13 2.93
N THR A 23 3.95 -6.32 2.18
CA THR A 23 4.25 -7.58 1.46
C THR A 23 5.58 -8.20 1.88
N ALA A 24 5.66 -9.53 1.86
CA ALA A 24 6.95 -10.23 1.78
C ALA A 24 7.45 -10.10 0.34
N LYS A 25 8.75 -9.85 0.14
CA LYS A 25 9.33 -9.68 -1.20
C LYS A 25 9.35 -11.03 -1.90
N THR A 26 8.55 -11.24 -2.95
CA THR A 26 8.82 -12.25 -4.01
C THR A 26 7.82 -12.30 -5.17
N ASP A 27 6.63 -11.72 -5.09
CA ASP A 27 5.65 -11.86 -6.18
C ASP A 27 5.44 -10.57 -7.00
N ALA A 28 6.13 -10.49 -8.14
CA ALA A 28 6.00 -9.39 -9.09
C ALA A 28 4.59 -9.30 -9.70
N GLN A 29 3.87 -10.42 -9.84
CA GLN A 29 2.50 -10.43 -10.32
C GLN A 29 1.56 -9.82 -9.28
N ALA A 30 1.72 -10.16 -7.99
CA ALA A 30 0.96 -9.55 -6.91
C ALA A 30 1.21 -8.03 -6.81
N PHE A 31 2.47 -7.59 -6.96
CA PHE A 31 2.82 -6.17 -6.98
C PHE A 31 2.13 -5.42 -8.13
N ASN A 32 2.23 -5.96 -9.34
CA ASN A 32 1.61 -5.35 -10.53
C ASN A 32 0.09 -5.33 -10.42
N THR A 33 -0.52 -6.36 -9.84
CA THR A 33 -1.96 -6.44 -9.61
C THR A 33 -2.39 -5.38 -8.61
N ALA A 34 -1.77 -5.32 -7.43
CA ALA A 34 -2.07 -4.28 -6.44
C ALA A 34 -1.90 -2.86 -6.99
N LYS A 35 -0.87 -2.61 -7.80
CA LYS A 35 -0.67 -1.31 -8.45
C LYS A 35 -1.83 -0.96 -9.39
N ARG A 36 -2.28 -1.90 -10.22
CA ARG A 36 -3.43 -1.69 -11.11
C ARG A 36 -4.73 -1.51 -10.33
N SER A 37 -4.88 -2.19 -9.20
CA SER A 37 -6.04 -2.09 -8.31
C SER A 37 -5.99 -0.87 -7.38
N GLY A 38 -5.07 0.08 -7.58
CA GLY A 38 -5.06 1.37 -6.90
C GLY A 38 -4.31 1.43 -5.57
N ALA A 39 -3.36 0.53 -5.32
CA ALA A 39 -2.45 0.67 -4.18
C ALA A 39 -1.59 1.94 -4.31
N THR A 40 -1.51 2.73 -3.23
CA THR A 40 -0.72 3.96 -3.17
C THR A 40 0.76 3.66 -2.97
N TYR A 41 1.08 2.74 -2.06
CA TYR A 41 2.47 2.41 -1.74
C TYR A 41 2.64 0.97 -1.28
N PHE A 42 3.89 0.51 -1.22
CA PHE A 42 4.25 -0.83 -0.77
C PHE A 42 5.34 -0.75 0.30
N PHE A 43 5.09 -1.41 1.43
CA PHE A 43 6.09 -1.67 2.46
C PHE A 43 6.51 -3.14 2.40
N MET A 44 7.81 -3.36 2.52
CA MET A 44 8.39 -4.70 2.48
C MET A 44 8.62 -5.20 3.89
N LYS A 45 8.20 -6.43 4.18
CA LYS A 45 8.53 -7.11 5.45
C LYS A 45 9.99 -7.58 5.45
N PRO A 46 10.64 -7.69 6.62
CA PRO A 46 10.13 -7.29 7.94
C PRO A 46 10.10 -5.76 8.07
N ILE A 47 9.17 -5.26 8.88
CA ILE A 47 9.08 -3.85 9.24
C ILE A 47 8.98 -3.76 10.76
N ASP A 48 9.81 -2.93 11.36
CA ASP A 48 9.71 -2.59 12.77
C ASP A 48 8.91 -1.29 12.97
N ALA A 49 8.62 -0.95 14.23
CA ALA A 49 7.80 0.21 14.55
C ALA A 49 8.47 1.54 14.15
N SER A 50 9.79 1.65 14.27
CA SER A 50 10.53 2.85 13.87
C SER A 50 10.54 3.04 12.35
N ASP A 51 10.76 1.97 11.60
CA ASP A 51 10.72 1.96 10.14
C ASP A 51 9.32 2.27 9.62
N LEU A 52 8.28 1.68 10.23
CA LEU A 52 6.89 1.99 9.91
C LEU A 52 6.58 3.47 10.10
N LYS A 53 6.97 4.05 11.24
CA LYS A 53 6.74 5.46 11.52
C LYS A 53 7.42 6.36 10.48
N SER A 54 8.69 6.09 10.19
CA SER A 54 9.47 6.85 9.20
C SER A 54 8.82 6.82 7.82
N ARG A 55 8.44 5.62 7.33
CA ARG A 55 7.83 5.46 6.01
C ARG A 55 6.44 6.09 5.91
N LEU A 56 5.64 6.03 6.97
CA LEU A 56 4.35 6.71 7.01
C LEU A 56 4.52 8.23 6.99
N SER A 57 5.49 8.78 7.72
CA SER A 57 5.80 10.21 7.64
C SER A 57 6.16 10.63 6.21
N SER A 58 7.04 9.90 5.52
CA SER A 58 7.37 10.19 4.12
C SER A 58 6.17 10.09 3.17
N LEU A 59 5.25 9.14 3.42
CA LEU A 59 4.02 9.03 2.64
C LEU A 59 3.12 10.25 2.86
N PHE A 60 2.95 10.71 4.09
CA PHE A 60 2.15 11.90 4.37
C PHE A 60 2.74 13.15 3.72
N ASP A 61 4.07 13.31 3.77
CA ASP A 61 4.76 14.43 3.12
C ASP A 61 4.54 14.41 1.60
N LEU A 62 4.65 13.23 0.97
CA LEU A 62 4.39 13.08 -0.47
C LEU A 62 2.94 13.45 -0.81
N MET A 63 1.97 12.97 -0.03
CA MET A 63 0.56 13.26 -0.26
C MET A 63 0.20 14.74 -0.01
N ALA A 64 0.92 15.44 0.86
CA ALA A 64 0.71 16.87 1.09
C ALA A 64 1.18 17.75 -0.09
N THR A 65 1.96 17.20 -1.01
CA THR A 65 2.48 17.90 -2.20
C THR A 65 1.71 17.61 -3.49
N MET A 66 0.69 16.75 -3.43
CA MET A 66 -0.19 16.38 -4.56
C MET A 66 -1.52 17.13 -4.48
#